data_AF-A0A376KXB3-F1
#
_entry.id   AF-A0A376KXB3-F1
#
_cell.length_a   1.000
_cell.length_b   1.000
_cell.length_c   1.000
_cell.angle_alpha   90.00
_cell.angle_beta   90.00
_cell.angle_gamma   90.00
#
_symmetry.space_group_name_H-M   'P 1'
#
loop_
_entity.id
_entity.type
_entity.pdbx_description
1 polymer ?
#
loop_
_entity_poly.entity_id
_entity_poly.type
_entity_poly.pdbx_seq_one_letter_code
_entity_poly.pdbx_strand_id
1 'polypeptide(L)'
;MQAEETPVTPQPPDILLGPLFNDVQNAKLFPDQKTFADAVPNSDPLMILADYRMQQNQSGFDLRHFVNVNFTLPKEGEKYVPPEGSHCANILTDFGRY
;
A
#
# COMPACT_ATOMS: atom_id res chain seq x y z
N MET A 1 -0.27 -4.14 -33.48
CA MET A 1 -0.56 -3.24 -32.34
C MET A 1 -0.50 -4.10 -31.09
N GLN A 2 0.69 -4.32 -30.55
CA GLN A 2 0.85 -4.99 -29.26
C GLN A 2 1.04 -3.86 -28.26
N ALA A 3 0.06 -3.69 -27.37
CA ALA A 3 0.20 -2.81 -26.23
C ALA A 3 1.37 -3.35 -25.40
N GLU A 4 2.35 -2.49 -25.18
CA GLU A 4 3.54 -2.75 -24.39
C GLU A 4 3.10 -2.83 -22.92
N GLU A 5 2.73 -4.02 -22.47
CA GLU A 5 2.52 -4.31 -21.05
C GLU A 5 3.89 -4.29 -20.38
N THR A 6 4.33 -3.11 -19.96
CA THR A 6 5.51 -2.95 -19.12
C THR A 6 5.31 -3.78 -17.84
N PRO A 7 6.31 -4.55 -17.40
CA PRO A 7 6.23 -5.26 -16.14
C PRO A 7 6.25 -4.20 -15.02
N VAL A 8 5.07 -3.76 -14.60
CA VAL A 8 4.89 -2.94 -13.41
C VAL A 8 5.29 -3.81 -12.24
N THR A 9 6.55 -3.74 -11.83
CA THR A 9 6.93 -4.22 -10.50
C THR A 9 6.02 -3.49 -9.52
N PRO A 10 5.14 -4.18 -8.78
CA PRO A 10 4.27 -3.51 -7.83
C PRO A 10 5.17 -2.91 -6.75
N GLN A 11 5.37 -1.60 -6.81
CA GLN A 11 6.08 -0.90 -5.75
C GLN A 11 5.25 -1.07 -4.47
N PRO A 12 5.89 -1.39 -3.34
CA PRO A 12 5.15 -1.62 -2.11
C PRO A 12 4.32 -0.38 -1.76
N PRO A 13 3.06 -0.55 -1.32
CA PRO A 13 2.16 0.56 -1.02
C PRO A 13 2.74 1.56 -0.03
N ASP A 14 3.59 1.10 0.90
CA ASP A 14 4.30 1.95 1.85
C ASP A 14 5.12 3.07 1.18
N ILE A 15 5.75 2.78 0.03
CA ILE A 15 6.55 3.77 -0.71
C ILE A 15 5.66 4.73 -1.50
N LEU A 16 4.56 4.22 -2.08
CA LEU A 16 3.66 5.02 -2.91
C LEU A 16 2.75 5.94 -2.09
N LEU A 17 2.25 5.45 -0.96
CA LEU A 17 1.22 6.10 -0.17
C LEU A 17 1.79 6.78 1.09
N GLY A 18 3.00 6.41 1.52
CA GLY A 18 3.79 7.08 2.56
C GLY A 18 2.96 7.54 3.77
N PRO A 19 2.66 8.85 3.91
CA PRO A 19 1.90 9.37 5.04
C PRO A 19 0.48 8.82 5.13
N LEU A 20 -0.23 8.67 3.99
CA LEU A 20 -1.58 8.08 3.98
C LEU A 20 -1.56 6.66 4.54
N PHE A 21 -0.54 5.87 4.18
CA PHE A 21 -0.38 4.51 4.70
C PHE A 21 -0.20 4.49 6.22
N ASN A 22 0.70 5.33 6.74
CA ASN A 22 0.92 5.44 8.17
C ASN A 22 -0.34 5.85 8.94
N ASP A 23 -1.10 6.80 8.39
CA ASP A 23 -2.33 7.30 9.04
C ASP A 23 -3.40 6.21 9.09
N VAL A 24 -3.55 5.40 8.03
CA VAL A 24 -4.47 4.26 8.01
C VAL A 24 -4.09 3.20 9.05
N GLN A 25 -2.80 2.88 9.17
CA GLN A 25 -2.29 1.93 10.16
C GLN A 25 -2.47 2.43 11.59
N ASN A 26 -2.21 3.71 11.84
CA ASN A 26 -2.37 4.35 13.15
C ASN A 26 -3.85 4.46 13.57
N ALA A 27 -4.73 4.73 12.62
CA ALA A 27 -6.17 4.81 12.85
C ALA A 27 -6.83 3.45 13.12
N LYS A 28 -6.09 2.33 12.93
CA LYS A 28 -6.58 0.95 13.15
C LYS A 28 -7.95 0.72 12.50
N LEU A 29 -8.10 1.20 11.26
CA LEU A 29 -9.37 1.18 10.53
C LEU A 29 -9.85 -0.24 10.19
N PHE A 30 -8.90 -1.17 10.09
CA PHE A 30 -9.14 -2.57 9.77
C PHE A 30 -8.71 -3.46 10.94
N PRO A 31 -9.41 -4.59 11.17
CA PRO A 31 -9.00 -5.57 12.18
C PRO A 31 -7.63 -6.17 11.84
N ASP A 32 -7.35 -6.33 10.55
CA ASP A 32 -6.09 -6.81 10.01
C ASP A 32 -5.29 -5.66 9.40
N GLN A 33 -4.13 -5.37 9.97
CA GLN A 33 -3.21 -4.33 9.47
C GLN A 33 -2.60 -4.65 8.10
N LYS A 34 -2.80 -5.88 7.59
CA LYS A 34 -2.35 -6.29 6.27
C LYS A 34 -3.36 -5.99 5.16
N THR A 35 -4.65 -5.85 5.50
CA THR A 35 -5.73 -5.62 4.53
C THR A 35 -5.50 -4.37 3.67
N PHE A 36 -4.93 -3.31 4.25
CA PHE A 36 -4.62 -2.11 3.48
C PHE A 36 -3.34 -2.23 2.63
N ALA A 37 -2.37 -3.05 3.05
CA ALA A 37 -1.17 -3.31 2.25
C ALA A 37 -1.48 -4.13 0.99
N ASP A 38 -2.53 -4.93 1.03
CA ASP A 38 -3.04 -5.68 -0.12
C ASP A 38 -4.13 -4.91 -0.89
N ALA A 39 -4.43 -3.66 -0.50
CA ALA A 39 -5.43 -2.84 -1.17
C ALA A 39 -4.91 -2.31 -2.51
N VAL A 40 -5.76 -2.35 -3.53
CA VAL A 40 -5.43 -1.86 -4.86
C VAL A 40 -5.98 -0.45 -5.03
N PRO A 41 -5.15 0.56 -5.35
CA PRO A 41 -5.63 1.91 -5.62
C PRO A 41 -6.48 1.94 -6.89
N ASN A 42 -7.62 2.62 -6.84
CA ASN A 42 -8.56 2.73 -7.96
C ASN A 42 -8.08 3.71 -9.04
N SER A 43 -7.15 4.60 -8.68
CA SER A 43 -6.58 5.67 -9.50
C SER A 43 -5.07 5.76 -9.27
N ASP A 44 -4.39 6.70 -9.95
CA ASP A 44 -2.97 6.95 -9.71
C ASP A 44 -2.70 7.23 -8.20
N PRO A 45 -1.81 6.48 -7.55
CA PRO A 45 -1.49 6.65 -6.14
C PRO A 45 -1.06 8.07 -5.77
N LEU A 46 -0.37 8.78 -6.68
CA LEU A 46 0.06 10.15 -6.47
C LEU A 46 -1.11 11.12 -6.49
N MET A 47 -2.13 10.86 -7.33
CA MET A 47 -3.36 11.65 -7.34
C MET A 47 -4.16 11.44 -6.05
N ILE A 48 -4.32 10.18 -5.63
CA ILE A 48 -4.99 9.84 -4.36
C ILE A 48 -4.25 10.52 -3.19
N LEU A 49 -2.91 10.50 -3.19
CA LEU A 49 -2.12 11.15 -2.16
C LEU A 49 -2.28 12.67 -2.17
N ALA A 50 -2.37 13.30 -3.35
CA ALA A 50 -2.63 14.73 -3.46
C ALA A 50 -4.01 15.10 -2.89
N ASP A 51 -5.05 14.36 -3.27
CA ASP A 51 -6.41 14.53 -2.74
C ASP A 51 -6.46 14.33 -1.23
N TYR A 52 -5.78 13.29 -0.73
CA TYR A 52 -5.65 13.05 0.71
C TYR A 52 -5.08 14.27 1.43
N ARG A 53 -3.97 14.83 0.93
CA ARG A 53 -3.33 15.99 1.57
C ARG A 53 -4.20 17.24 1.57
N MET A 54 -5.08 17.39 0.58
CA MET A 54 -6.05 18.48 0.51
C MET A 54 -7.23 18.28 1.47
N GLN A 55 -7.68 17.03 1.66
CA GLN A 55 -8.85 16.69 2.45
C GLN A 55 -8.54 16.42 3.93
N GLN A 56 -7.36 15.89 4.28
CA GLN A 56 -7.00 15.47 5.64
C GLN A 56 -7.15 16.56 6.71
N ASN A 57 -7.01 17.83 6.32
CA ASN A 57 -7.12 18.98 7.21
C ASN A 57 -8.54 19.59 7.25
N GLN A 58 -9.48 19.02 6.50
CA GLN A 58 -10.86 19.50 6.48
C GLN A 58 -11.65 18.97 7.69
N SER A 59 -12.48 19.83 8.27
CA SER A 59 -13.39 19.41 9.34
C SER A 59 -14.42 18.41 8.79
N GLY A 60 -14.51 17.25 9.43
CA GLY A 60 -15.39 16.16 8.98
C GLY A 60 -14.75 15.19 7.99
N PHE A 61 -13.45 15.29 7.72
CA PHE A 61 -12.73 14.29 6.95
C PHE A 61 -12.79 12.92 7.65
N ASP A 62 -13.23 11.90 6.90
CA ASP A 62 -13.28 10.51 7.35
C ASP A 62 -12.28 9.67 6.53
N LEU A 63 -11.18 9.29 7.18
CA LEU A 63 -10.11 8.49 6.58
C LEU A 63 -10.62 7.13 6.10
N ARG A 64 -11.56 6.50 6.82
CA ARG A 64 -12.14 5.20 6.44
C ARG A 64 -12.96 5.36 5.16
N HIS A 65 -13.78 6.39 5.08
CA HIS A 65 -14.56 6.67 3.87
C HIS A 65 -13.63 6.96 2.69
N PHE A 66 -12.62 7.80 2.89
CA PHE A 66 -11.62 8.12 1.88
C PHE A 66 -10.94 6.88 1.32
N VAL A 67 -10.50 5.95 2.19
CA VAL A 67 -9.90 4.69 1.74
C VAL A 67 -10.88 3.84 0.94
N ASN A 68 -12.12 3.68 1.39
CA ASN A 68 -13.10 2.84 0.69
C ASN A 68 -13.47 3.37 -0.71
N VAL A 69 -13.39 4.68 -0.94
CA VAL A 69 -13.66 5.28 -2.25
C VAL A 69 -12.45 5.18 -3.19
N ASN A 70 -11.24 5.36 -2.65
CA ASN A 70 -10.02 5.42 -3.44
C ASN A 70 -9.31 4.07 -3.61
N PHE A 71 -9.64 3.06 -2.79
CA PHE A 71 -9.00 1.75 -2.81
C PHE A 71 -10.04 0.63 -2.84
N THR A 72 -9.72 -0.40 -3.61
CA THR A 72 -10.40 -1.68 -3.58
C THR A 72 -9.70 -2.59 -2.58
N LEU A 73 -10.38 -2.93 -1.49
CA LEU A 73 -9.88 -3.86 -0.49
C LEU A 73 -10.03 -5.31 -0.98
N PRO A 74 -9.06 -6.19 -0.74
CA PRO A 74 -9.20 -7.61 -1.06
C PRO A 74 -10.32 -8.22 -0.22
N LYS A 75 -11.00 -9.22 -0.77
CA LYS A 75 -12.02 -9.96 -0.01
C LYS A 75 -11.33 -10.77 1.09
N GLU A 76 -11.89 -10.73 2.30
CA GLU A 76 -11.44 -11.54 3.43
C GLU A 76 -11.39 -13.03 3.00
N GLY A 77 -10.18 -13.57 2.85
CA GLY A 77 -9.95 -14.97 2.44
C GLY A 77 -9.26 -15.17 1.08
N GLU A 78 -8.99 -14.12 0.29
CA GLU A 78 -8.06 -14.26 -0.84
C GLU A 78 -6.62 -14.36 -0.29
N LYS A 79 -6.11 -15.58 -0.31
CA LYS A 79 -4.80 -15.97 0.19
C LYS A 79 -3.73 -15.10 -0.48
N TYR A 80 -3.02 -14.32 0.31
CA TYR A 80 -1.81 -13.60 -0.08
C TYR A 80 -0.86 -14.52 -0.85
N VAL A 81 -0.72 -14.30 -2.15
CA VAL A 81 0.42 -14.78 -2.96
C VAL A 81 1.41 -13.63 -3.01
N PRO A 82 2.49 -13.65 -2.21
CA PRO A 82 3.58 -12.71 -2.44
C PRO A 82 4.08 -12.91 -3.88
N PRO A 83 4.36 -11.85 -4.65
CA PRO A 83 5.14 -12.02 -5.86
C PRO A 83 6.45 -12.73 -5.48
N GLU A 84 6.74 -13.86 -6.11
CA GLU A 84 7.98 -14.60 -5.89
C GLU A 84 9.16 -13.67 -6.22
N GLY A 85 9.73 -13.04 -5.20
CA GLY A 85 10.74 -12.01 -5.38
C GLY A 85 11.10 -11.18 -4.15
N SER A 86 10.28 -11.15 -3.10
CA SER A 86 10.69 -10.55 -1.81
C SER A 86 11.54 -11.53 -1.00
N HIS A 87 12.68 -11.96 -1.56
CA HIS A 87 13.80 -12.40 -0.75
C HIS A 87 14.61 -11.15 -0.40
N CYS A 88 14.65 -10.86 0.89
CA CYS A 88 15.62 -9.96 1.50
C CYS A 88 16.99 -10.14 0.84
N ALA A 89 17.46 -9.12 0.11
CA ALA A 89 18.84 -9.07 -0.34
C ALA A 89 19.73 -8.82 0.89
N ASN A 90 20.29 -9.90 1.42
CA ASN A 90 21.54 -10.01 2.17
C ASN A 90 22.04 -8.74 2.91
N ILE A 91 21.70 -8.63 4.19
CA ILE A 91 22.58 -8.02 5.17
C ILE A 91 22.69 -9.04 6.31
N LEU A 92 23.92 -9.38 6.72
CA LEU A 92 24.33 -10.32 7.79
C LEU A 92 25.00 -11.64 7.34
N THR A 93 25.97 -11.56 6.43
CA THR A 93 27.08 -12.53 6.44
C THR A 93 28.41 -11.80 6.41
N ASP A 94 28.79 -11.15 7.52
CA ASP A 94 30.20 -11.07 7.91
C ASP A 94 30.34 -10.65 9.39
N PHE A 95 30.02 -11.59 10.29
CA PHE A 95 30.54 -11.53 11.66
C PHE A 95 31.04 -12.93 12.04
N GLY A 96 32.35 -13.12 11.90
CA GLY A 96 33.13 -13.92 12.86
C GLY A 96 33.64 -15.29 12.41
N ARG A 97 34.98 -15.34 12.34
CA ARG A 97 35.90 -16.50 12.43
C ARG A 97 35.99 -17.34 11.14
N TYR A 98 37.15 -17.50 10.51
CA TYR A 98 38.53 -17.70 11.00
C TYR A 98 39.55 -16.93 10.16
#